data_AF-A0A146FFP5-F1
#
_entry.id   AF-A0A146FFP5-F1
#
_cell.length_a   1.000
_cell.length_b   1.000
_cell.length_c   1.000
_cell.angle_alpha   90.00
_cell.angle_beta   90.00
_cell.angle_gamma   90.00
#
_symmetry.space_group_name_H-M   'P 1'
#
loop_
_entity.id
_entity.type
_entity.pdbx_description
1 polymer ?
#
loop_
_entity_poly.entity_id
_entity_poly.type
_entity_poly.pdbx_seq_one_letter_code
_entity_poly.pdbx_strand_id
1 'polypeptide(L)'
;MEGTVLITGANGSLALGFIQALLSLHPQMTLIATVRNPSPDHDRNTAKLLNLIAGYPKANFHLEALDLGNLSSVRSFADQVADKISSKKLPSISAIICNAATFSFEAGQAFTTDGFEATFQAGVSEEYGRFGASAAGSSKSCA
;
A
#
# COMPACT_ATOMS: atom_id res chain seq x y z
N MET A 1 -3.67 -16.79 11.12
CA MET A 1 -2.49 -15.91 11.02
C MET A 1 -3.01 -14.49 11.09
N GLU A 2 -2.54 -13.71 12.06
CA GLU A 2 -2.80 -12.28 12.18
C GLU A 2 -1.62 -11.52 11.57
N GLY A 3 -1.87 -10.34 11.02
CA GLY A 3 -0.84 -9.57 10.35
C GLY A 3 -1.40 -8.50 9.43
N THR A 4 -0.52 -7.68 8.90
CA THR A 4 -0.87 -6.56 8.02
C THR A 4 -0.61 -6.94 6.55
N VAL A 5 -1.62 -6.77 5.70
CA VAL A 5 -1.50 -6.80 4.24
C VAL A 5 -1.55 -5.37 3.74
N LEU A 6 -0.46 -4.94 3.11
CA LEU A 6 -0.36 -3.64 2.46
C LEU A 6 -0.59 -3.80 0.96
N ILE A 7 -1.44 -2.98 0.36
CA ILE A 7 -1.69 -3.02 -1.09
C ILE A 7 -1.55 -1.62 -1.71
N THR A 8 -0.80 -1.54 -2.82
CA THR A 8 -0.69 -0.35 -3.66
C THR A 8 -1.80 -0.30 -4.70
N GLY A 9 -2.34 0.89 -4.97
CA GLY A 9 -3.40 1.06 -5.98
C GLY A 9 -4.66 0.29 -5.62
N ALA A 10 -5.04 0.32 -4.34
CA ALA A 10 -6.10 -0.51 -3.77
C ALA A 10 -7.49 -0.30 -4.39
N ASN A 11 -7.68 0.84 -5.07
CA ASN A 11 -8.91 1.19 -5.76
C ASN A 11 -8.94 0.74 -7.24
N GLY A 12 -7.92 0.01 -7.71
CA GLY A 12 -7.90 -0.63 -9.03
C GLY A 12 -8.81 -1.87 -9.11
N SER A 13 -9.27 -2.22 -10.30
CA SER A 13 -10.21 -3.33 -10.51
C SER A 13 -9.72 -4.68 -9.98
N LEU A 14 -8.44 -5.02 -10.23
CA LEU A 14 -7.83 -6.25 -9.72
C LEU A 14 -7.72 -6.23 -8.19
N ALA A 15 -7.29 -5.11 -7.62
CA ALA A 15 -7.19 -4.92 -6.18
C ALA A 15 -8.54 -5.07 -5.47
N LEU A 16 -9.63 -4.54 -6.04
CA LEU A 16 -10.97 -4.68 -5.46
C LEU A 16 -11.37 -6.16 -5.34
N GLY A 17 -11.15 -6.96 -6.39
CA GLY A 17 -11.41 -8.40 -6.35
C GLY A 17 -10.54 -9.13 -5.31
N PHE A 18 -9.25 -8.77 -5.24
CA PHE A 18 -8.34 -9.32 -4.23
C PHE A 18 -8.78 -8.97 -2.80
N ILE A 19 -9.13 -7.71 -2.53
CA ILE A 19 -9.57 -7.24 -1.22
C ILE A 19 -10.85 -7.96 -0.81
N GLN A 20 -11.81 -8.13 -1.72
CA GLN A 20 -13.03 -8.89 -1.43
C GLN A 20 -12.72 -10.32 -0.97
N ALA A 21 -11.82 -11.01 -1.69
CA ALA A 21 -11.40 -12.35 -1.35
C ALA A 21 -10.64 -12.38 0.00
N LEU A 22 -9.71 -11.45 0.21
CA LEU A 22 -8.93 -11.32 1.43
C LEU A 22 -9.84 -11.14 2.66
N LEU A 23 -10.79 -10.22 2.60
CA LEU A 23 -11.70 -9.94 3.72
C LEU A 23 -12.67 -11.10 3.99
N SER A 24 -13.04 -11.85 2.95
CA SER A 24 -13.92 -13.02 3.10
C SER A 24 -13.18 -14.23 3.68
N LEU A 25 -11.95 -14.48 3.23
CA LEU A 25 -11.17 -15.67 3.60
C LEU A 25 -10.31 -15.46 4.86
N HIS A 26 -9.89 -14.23 5.11
CA HIS A 26 -8.97 -13.86 6.19
C HIS A 26 -9.44 -12.61 6.93
N PRO A 27 -10.64 -12.63 7.54
CA PRO A 27 -11.23 -11.47 8.21
C PRO A 27 -10.41 -10.92 9.40
N GLN A 28 -9.48 -11.71 9.93
CA GLN A 28 -8.57 -11.33 11.02
C GLN A 28 -7.36 -10.50 10.55
N MET A 29 -7.11 -10.38 9.25
CA MET A 29 -5.97 -9.60 8.73
C MET A 29 -6.28 -8.10 8.76
N THR A 30 -5.27 -7.31 9.08
CA THR A 30 -5.32 -5.85 8.92
C THR A 30 -5.00 -5.49 7.48
N LEU A 31 -5.83 -4.68 6.84
CA LEU A 31 -5.65 -4.20 5.48
C LEU A 31 -5.22 -2.73 5.50
N ILE A 32 -4.05 -2.43 4.93
CA ILE A 32 -3.65 -1.08 4.55
C ILE A 32 -3.85 -0.95 3.05
N ALA A 33 -4.90 -0.23 2.67
CA ALA A 33 -5.24 0.08 1.30
C ALA A 33 -4.68 1.46 0.94
N THR A 34 -3.72 1.50 0.03
CA THR A 34 -3.15 2.78 -0.41
C THR A 34 -3.72 3.21 -1.76
N VAL A 35 -4.03 4.49 -1.88
CA VAL A 35 -4.55 5.12 -3.10
C VAL A 35 -3.89 6.48 -3.30
N ARG A 36 -3.82 6.97 -4.54
CA ARG A 36 -3.27 8.31 -4.80
C ARG A 36 -4.18 9.41 -4.25
N ASN A 37 -5.50 9.26 -4.40
CA ASN A 37 -6.49 10.20 -3.86
C ASN A 37 -7.44 9.50 -2.87
N PRO A 38 -7.33 9.78 -1.57
CA PRO A 38 -8.18 9.15 -0.56
C PRO A 38 -9.58 9.77 -0.45
N SER A 39 -9.87 10.88 -1.16
CA SER A 39 -11.18 11.53 -1.10
C SER A 39 -12.19 10.82 -2.01
N PRO A 40 -13.25 10.19 -1.45
CA PRO A 40 -14.28 9.53 -2.26
C PRO A 40 -15.15 10.49 -3.07
N ASP A 41 -15.22 11.76 -2.66
CA ASP A 41 -15.95 12.81 -3.39
C ASP A 41 -15.21 13.23 -4.67
N HIS A 42 -13.90 13.05 -4.70
CA HIS A 42 -13.02 13.44 -5.81
C HIS A 42 -12.46 12.25 -6.60
N ASP A 43 -12.54 11.03 -6.07
CA ASP A 43 -12.14 9.80 -6.75
C ASP A 43 -13.22 8.71 -6.64
N ARG A 44 -13.90 8.46 -7.76
CA ARG A 44 -14.96 7.45 -7.86
C ARG A 44 -14.45 6.03 -7.58
N ASN A 45 -13.19 5.73 -7.85
CA ASN A 45 -12.64 4.41 -7.58
C ASN A 45 -12.38 4.23 -6.08
N THR A 46 -11.95 5.29 -5.40
CA THR A 46 -11.87 5.29 -3.93
C THR A 46 -13.25 5.13 -3.31
N ALA A 47 -14.29 5.78 -3.86
CA ALA A 47 -15.67 5.53 -3.42
C ALA A 47 -16.10 4.06 -3.60
N LYS A 48 -15.75 3.41 -4.73
CA LYS A 48 -16.01 1.98 -4.93
C LYS A 48 -15.30 1.10 -3.89
N LEU A 49 -14.03 1.39 -3.58
CA LEU A 49 -13.30 0.70 -2.54
C LEU A 49 -14.02 0.81 -1.20
N LEU A 50 -14.38 2.02 -0.77
CA LEU A 50 -15.08 2.22 0.51
C LEU A 50 -16.45 1.52 0.54
N ASN A 51 -17.20 1.54 -0.56
CA ASN A 51 -18.46 0.80 -0.67
C ASN A 51 -18.26 -0.72 -0.52
N LEU A 52 -17.18 -1.28 -1.07
CA LEU A 52 -16.82 -2.68 -0.87
C LEU A 52 -16.50 -2.97 0.60
N ILE A 53 -15.66 -2.13 1.24
CA ILE A 53 -15.27 -2.26 2.64
C ILE A 53 -16.49 -2.18 3.57
N ALA A 54 -17.48 -1.35 3.25
CA ALA A 54 -18.72 -1.24 4.03
C ALA A 54 -19.49 -2.58 4.15
N GLY A 55 -19.28 -3.52 3.22
CA GLY A 55 -19.81 -4.89 3.30
C GLY A 55 -19.11 -5.77 4.36
N TYR A 56 -17.99 -5.32 4.92
CA TYR A 56 -17.16 -6.04 5.89
C TYR A 56 -16.95 -5.18 7.16
N PRO A 57 -17.99 -4.91 7.96
CA PRO A 57 -17.92 -3.96 9.08
C PRO A 57 -16.96 -4.35 10.22
N LYS A 58 -16.50 -5.61 10.24
CA LYS A 58 -15.51 -6.11 11.21
C LYS A 58 -14.08 -6.10 10.68
N ALA A 59 -13.88 -5.72 9.41
CA ALA A 59 -12.55 -5.66 8.82
C ALA A 59 -11.72 -4.57 9.51
N ASN A 60 -10.47 -4.90 9.83
CA ASN A 60 -9.51 -3.90 10.29
C ASN A 60 -8.89 -3.23 9.06
N PHE A 61 -9.40 -2.05 8.70
CA PHE A 61 -9.10 -1.37 7.44
C PHE A 61 -8.51 0.02 7.68
N HIS A 62 -7.45 0.34 6.94
CA HIS A 62 -6.81 1.65 6.90
C HIS A 62 -6.70 2.13 5.44
N LEU A 63 -7.33 3.26 5.13
CA LEU A 63 -7.13 3.96 3.86
C LEU A 63 -6.01 4.98 4.03
N GLU A 64 -4.96 4.89 3.22
CA GLU A 64 -3.80 5.78 3.30
C GLU A 64 -3.50 6.39 1.92
N ALA A 65 -3.05 7.65 1.91
CA ALA A 65 -2.63 8.31 0.67
C ALA A 65 -1.19 7.89 0.33
N LEU A 66 -0.94 7.50 -0.92
CA LEU A 66 0.39 7.18 -1.43
C LEU A 66 0.50 7.54 -2.90
N ASP A 67 1.49 8.36 -3.26
CA ASP A 67 1.84 8.61 -4.65
C ASP A 67 3.21 8.01 -4.98
N LEU A 68 3.20 6.90 -5.72
CA LEU A 68 4.43 6.23 -6.18
C LEU A 68 5.23 7.08 -7.18
N GLY A 69 4.59 8.07 -7.81
CA GLY A 69 5.27 9.07 -8.64
C GLY A 69 6.04 10.12 -7.84
N ASN A 70 6.03 10.05 -6.52
CA ASN A 70 6.73 10.99 -5.65
C ASN A 70 7.51 10.22 -4.56
N LEU A 71 8.84 10.14 -4.70
CA LEU A 71 9.68 9.38 -3.79
C LEU A 71 9.67 9.92 -2.35
N SER A 72 9.41 11.21 -2.15
CA SER A 72 9.23 11.76 -0.81
C SER A 72 7.95 11.25 -0.15
N SER A 73 6.85 11.12 -0.92
CA SER A 73 5.60 10.50 -0.46
C SER A 73 5.83 9.04 -0.04
N VAL A 74 6.58 8.28 -0.86
CA VAL A 74 6.91 6.88 -0.56
C VAL A 74 7.69 6.75 0.74
N ARG A 75 8.75 7.53 0.93
CA ARG A 75 9.56 7.50 2.15
C ARG A 75 8.74 7.87 3.39
N SER A 76 8.00 8.98 3.33
CA SER A 76 7.17 9.41 4.46
C SER A 76 6.10 8.39 4.82
N PHE A 77 5.47 7.74 3.84
CA PHE A 77 4.52 6.67 4.10
C PHE A 77 5.19 5.44 4.74
N ALA A 78 6.36 5.03 4.22
CA ALA A 78 7.11 3.91 4.78
C ALA A 78 7.52 4.16 6.24
N ASP A 79 8.02 5.35 6.57
CA ASP A 79 8.37 5.75 7.93
C ASP A 79 7.14 5.69 8.86
N GLN A 80 5.99 6.22 8.42
CA GLN A 80 4.75 6.18 9.19
C GLN A 80 4.27 4.74 9.47
N VAL A 81 4.37 3.85 8.48
CA VAL A 81 4.01 2.43 8.66
C VAL A 81 4.99 1.74 9.61
N ALA A 82 6.29 1.97 9.44
CA ALA A 82 7.32 1.43 10.32
C ALA A 82 7.12 1.88 11.78
N ASP A 83 6.81 3.15 12.00
CA ASP A 83 6.50 3.71 13.32
C ASP A 83 5.24 3.09 13.93
N LYS A 84 4.18 2.91 13.15
CA LYS A 84 2.95 2.25 13.62
C LYS A 84 3.20 0.78 14.01
N ILE A 85 4.06 0.07 13.28
CA ILE A 85 4.41 -1.32 13.60
C ILE A 85 5.33 -1.40 14.83
N SER A 86 6.37 -0.57 14.90
CA SER A 86 7.33 -0.57 16.01
C SER A 86 6.65 -0.17 17.34
N SER A 87 5.68 0.75 17.27
CA SER A 87 4.83 1.14 18.40
C SER A 87 3.66 0.18 18.69
N LYS A 88 3.57 -0.96 17.97
CA LYS A 88 2.52 -1.98 18.11
C LYS A 88 1.09 -1.47 17.88
N LYS A 89 0.92 -0.36 17.14
CA LYS A 89 -0.39 0.15 16.69
C LYS A 89 -0.92 -0.65 15.50
N LEU A 90 -0.03 -1.26 14.74
CA LEU A 90 -0.34 -2.20 13.66
C LEU A 90 0.37 -3.54 13.90
N PRO A 91 -0.24 -4.68 13.52
CA PRO A 91 0.48 -5.94 13.44
C PRO A 91 1.65 -5.88 12.46
N SER A 92 2.61 -6.80 12.59
CA SER A 92 3.71 -6.94 11.63
C SER A 92 3.20 -7.17 10.21
N ILE A 93 3.95 -6.69 9.21
CA ILE A 93 3.63 -6.92 7.80
C ILE A 93 3.78 -8.40 7.47
N SER A 94 2.71 -9.00 6.97
CA SER A 94 2.70 -10.37 6.45
C SER A 94 2.85 -10.40 4.93
N ALA A 95 2.36 -9.37 4.23
CA ALA A 95 2.47 -9.26 2.78
C ALA A 95 2.43 -7.81 2.32
N ILE A 96 3.12 -7.55 1.21
CA ILE A 96 3.04 -6.31 0.43
C ILE A 96 2.62 -6.70 -0.99
N ILE A 97 1.52 -6.13 -1.46
CA ILE A 97 0.95 -6.36 -2.78
C ILE A 97 1.19 -5.12 -3.63
N CYS A 98 2.21 -5.22 -4.48
CA CYS A 98 2.58 -4.23 -5.49
C CYS A 98 1.65 -4.37 -6.71
N ASN A 99 0.54 -3.62 -6.71
CA ASN A 99 -0.50 -3.69 -7.75
C ASN A 99 -0.63 -2.39 -8.54
N ALA A 100 -0.15 -1.26 -8.02
CA ALA A 100 -0.30 0.03 -8.68
C ALA A 100 0.59 0.11 -9.92
N ALA A 101 -0.02 0.28 -11.08
CA ALA A 101 0.69 0.52 -12.33
C ALA A 101 0.01 1.65 -13.11
N THR A 102 0.80 2.37 -13.90
CA THR A 102 0.27 3.34 -14.86
C THR A 102 0.90 3.12 -16.23
N PHE A 103 0.07 3.24 -17.25
CA PHE A 103 0.48 3.12 -18.64
C PHE A 103 -0.26 4.20 -19.43
N SER A 104 0.49 5.05 -20.14
CA SER A 104 -0.06 6.12 -20.97
C SER A 104 0.15 5.81 -22.44
N PHE A 105 -0.88 6.05 -23.27
CA PHE A 105 -0.80 6.03 -24.72
C PHE A 105 -0.67 7.44 -25.33
N GLU A 106 -0.46 8.45 -24.50
CA GLU A 106 -0.24 9.81 -24.99
C GLU A 106 1.00 9.88 -25.89
N ALA A 107 0.98 10.79 -26.86
CA ALA A 107 2.06 10.98 -27.82
C ALA A 107 3.29 11.64 -27.16
N GLY A 108 3.97 10.92 -26.26
CA GLY A 108 5.18 11.40 -25.59
C GLY A 108 5.50 10.68 -24.29
N GLN A 109 6.70 10.93 -23.77
CA GLN A 109 7.10 10.49 -22.44
C GLN A 109 6.44 11.37 -21.37
N ALA A 110 5.82 10.75 -20.37
CA ALA A 110 5.37 11.44 -19.18
C ALA A 110 6.45 11.35 -18.10
N PHE A 111 6.63 12.42 -17.32
CA PHE A 111 7.61 12.47 -16.25
C PHE A 111 6.93 12.73 -14.91
N THR A 112 7.48 12.13 -13.86
CA THR A 112 7.06 12.37 -12.48
C THR A 112 7.61 13.67 -11.94
N THR A 113 7.19 14.05 -10.72
CA THR A 113 7.76 15.22 -10.02
C THR A 113 9.24 15.05 -9.69
N ASP A 114 9.72 13.82 -9.63
CA ASP A 114 11.14 13.49 -9.40
C ASP A 114 11.96 13.49 -10.70
N GLY A 115 11.33 13.75 -11.86
CA GLY A 115 12.00 13.82 -13.15
C GLY A 115 12.28 12.47 -13.82
N PHE A 116 11.73 11.37 -13.28
CA PHE A 116 11.82 10.05 -13.92
C PHE A 116 10.63 9.82 -14.85
N GLU A 117 10.80 8.94 -15.83
CA GLU A 117 9.70 8.51 -16.70
C GLU A 117 8.61 7.82 -15.84
N ALA A 118 7.35 8.22 -16.05
CA ALA A 118 6.26 7.94 -15.13
C ALA A 118 5.87 6.46 -15.04
N THR A 119 5.89 5.74 -16.16
CA THR A 119 5.61 4.30 -16.17
C THR A 119 6.72 3.52 -15.46
N PHE A 120 7.99 3.88 -15.69
CA PHE A 120 9.11 3.27 -15.00
C PHE A 120 9.11 3.59 -13.51
N GLN A 121 8.88 4.82 -13.09
CA GLN A 121 8.87 5.10 -11.66
C GLN A 121 7.69 4.40 -10.95
N ALA A 122 6.48 4.46 -11.48
CA ALA A 122 5.35 3.81 -10.83
C ALA A 122 5.51 2.27 -10.78
N GLY A 123 6.02 1.65 -11.85
CA GLY A 123 6.16 0.20 -11.94
C GLY A 123 7.46 -0.37 -11.34
N VAL A 124 8.60 0.32 -11.48
CA VAL A 124 9.92 -0.16 -11.02
C VAL A 124 10.19 0.19 -9.56
N SER A 125 9.61 1.29 -9.03
CA SER A 125 9.73 1.60 -7.59
C SER A 125 9.15 0.48 -6.71
N GLU A 126 8.20 -0.30 -7.25
CA GLU A 126 7.65 -1.48 -6.59
C GLU A 126 8.64 -2.65 -6.49
N GLU A 127 9.60 -2.77 -7.41
CA GLU A 127 10.62 -3.83 -7.41
C GLU A 127 11.82 -3.49 -6.53
N TYR A 128 12.22 -2.21 -6.47
CA TYR A 128 13.40 -1.76 -5.70
C TYR A 128 13.12 -1.48 -4.21
N GLY A 129 11.86 -1.51 -3.77
CA GLY A 129 11.43 -1.28 -2.38
C GLY A 129 11.87 -2.32 -1.34
N ARG A 130 12.87 -3.18 -1.64
CA ARG A 130 13.37 -4.23 -0.76
C ARG A 130 14.31 -3.72 0.37
N PHE A 131 14.22 -2.45 0.73
CA PHE A 131 14.98 -1.87 1.84
C PHE A 131 14.15 -1.89 3.13
N GLY A 132 14.54 -2.76 4.08
CA GLY A 132 14.14 -2.56 5.48
C GLY A 132 13.69 -3.78 6.30
N ALA A 133 13.90 -5.02 5.87
CA ALA A 133 13.77 -6.19 6.77
C ALA A 133 15.13 -6.54 7.40
N SER A 134 15.75 -5.60 8.12
CA SER A 134 16.90 -5.86 8.99
C SER A 134 16.73 -5.12 10.30
N ALA A 135 15.82 -5.62 11.13
CA ALA A 135 15.72 -5.27 12.54
C ALA A 135 15.22 -6.48 13.33
N ALA A 136 15.89 -7.62 13.17
CA ALA A 136 15.72 -8.80 14.02
C ALA A 136 17.05 -9.56 14.08
N GLY A 137 17.93 -9.17 14.99
CA GLY A 137 19.19 -9.88 15.17
C GLY A 137 20.25 -9.18 16.02
N SER A 138 19.99 -8.97 17.32
CA SER A 138 21.03 -9.23 18.32
C SER A 138 20.40 -9.48 19.68
N SER A 139 20.29 -10.77 20.02
CA SER A 139 20.23 -11.20 21.41
C SER A 139 21.49 -12.02 21.67
N LYS A 140 22.01 -11.86 22.90
CA LYS A 140 23.09 -12.61 23.56
C LYS A 140 24.51 -12.09 23.35
N SER A 141 24.99 -11.32 24.33
CA SER A 141 26.30 -11.59 24.93
C SER A 141 26.07 -11.93 26.40
N CYS A 142 26.45 -13.15 26.78
CA CYS A 142 26.72 -13.50 28.17
C CYS A 142 27.95 -12.71 28.64
N ALA A 143 27.87 -12.18 29.87
CA ALA A 143 28.94 -12.13 30.85
C ALA A 143 28.28 -11.85 32.21
#